data_AF-A0A524GB13-F1
#
_entry.id   AF-A0A524GB13-F1
#
_cell.length_a   1.000
_cell.length_b   1.000
_cell.length_c   1.000
_cell.angle_alpha   90.00
_cell.angle_beta   90.00
_cell.angle_gamma   90.00
#
_symmetry.space_group_name_H-M   'P 1'
#
loop_
_entity.id
_entity.type
_entity.pdbx_description
1 polymer ?
#
loop_
_entity_poly.entity_id
_entity_poly.type
_entity_poly.pdbx_seq_one_letter_code
_entity_poly.pdbx_strand_id
1 'polypeptide(L)'
;MDENKDSTEMAEDLVDAIDEDAEGNEVDDGLTKRERSIEVSRVHEREKKAEELRKQLRKRKLGLLNYRWSAGILIIGGIIAIITNFTQVMTMTEAVPSEVGFNNFIEAFSRTGGAVYLFPAVAGITMIIIGYFAYTTPRYTWFSIFPAMLLAWSGATVYFLITFAVTIQEELTGEIYATFAPLLMFIIAMFNIIAIVAREYE
;
A
#
# COMPACT_ATOMS: atom_id res chain seq x y z
N MET A 1 25.56 -41.60 81.10
CA MET A 1 25.70 -40.17 80.77
C MET A 1 27.05 -40.06 80.08
N ASP A 2 27.17 -39.85 78.78
CA ASP A 2 26.27 -39.24 77.81
C ASP A 2 26.77 -39.68 76.42
N GLU A 3 26.15 -40.70 75.80
CA GLU A 3 26.58 -41.30 74.51
C GLU A 3 25.81 -40.71 73.30
N ASN A 4 25.11 -39.59 73.48
CA ASN A 4 24.19 -39.02 72.48
C ASN A 4 24.70 -37.74 71.78
N LYS A 5 26.01 -37.46 71.85
CA LYS A 5 26.58 -36.24 71.25
C LYS A 5 27.40 -36.44 69.97
N ASP A 6 27.69 -37.68 69.59
CA ASP A 6 28.60 -37.99 68.46
C ASP A 6 27.84 -38.26 67.13
N SER A 7 26.56 -38.68 67.22
CA SER A 7 25.78 -39.03 66.02
C SER A 7 25.19 -37.82 65.29
N THR A 8 25.01 -36.71 65.98
CA THR A 8 24.39 -35.50 65.41
C THR A 8 25.41 -34.68 64.65
N GLU A 9 26.62 -34.53 65.21
CA GLU A 9 27.74 -33.82 64.59
C GLU A 9 28.26 -34.56 63.35
N MET A 10 28.33 -35.90 63.41
CA MET A 10 28.70 -36.73 62.25
C MET A 10 27.62 -36.80 61.15
N ALA A 11 26.35 -36.59 61.51
CA ALA A 11 25.25 -36.47 60.55
C ALA A 11 25.20 -35.09 59.88
N GLU A 12 25.55 -34.04 60.62
CA GLU A 12 25.68 -32.67 60.10
C GLU A 12 26.87 -32.59 59.12
N ASP A 13 28.02 -33.18 59.46
CA ASP A 13 29.18 -33.29 58.56
C ASP A 13 28.88 -34.12 57.29
N LEU A 14 28.03 -35.15 57.39
CA LEU A 14 27.59 -35.94 56.23
C LEU A 14 26.60 -35.18 55.35
N VAL A 15 25.72 -34.37 55.94
CA VAL A 15 24.77 -33.52 55.21
C VAL A 15 25.50 -32.37 54.55
N ASP A 16 26.46 -31.73 55.22
CA ASP A 16 27.30 -30.69 54.63
C ASP A 16 28.22 -31.24 53.52
N ALA A 17 28.75 -32.46 53.65
CA ALA A 17 29.50 -33.09 52.56
C ALA A 17 28.60 -33.46 51.36
N ILE A 18 27.33 -33.82 51.59
CA ILE A 18 26.35 -34.10 50.53
C ILE A 18 25.84 -32.80 49.90
N ASP A 19 25.67 -31.72 50.67
CA ASP A 19 25.25 -30.40 50.17
C ASP A 19 26.42 -29.67 49.48
N GLU A 20 27.68 -29.81 49.90
CA GLU A 20 28.84 -29.28 49.17
C GLU A 20 29.09 -30.02 47.84
N ASP A 21 28.81 -31.32 47.75
CA ASP A 21 28.82 -32.08 46.49
C ASP A 21 27.55 -31.84 45.63
N ALA A 22 26.43 -31.40 46.24
CA ALA A 22 25.18 -31.06 45.54
C ALA A 22 25.06 -29.58 45.13
N GLU A 23 25.84 -28.66 45.75
CA GLU A 23 25.96 -27.25 45.35
C GLU A 23 26.81 -27.05 44.09
N GLY A 24 27.55 -28.08 43.70
CA GLY A 24 27.96 -28.26 42.32
C GLY A 24 26.75 -28.62 41.47
N ASN A 25 25.95 -27.63 41.07
CA ASN A 25 24.88 -27.74 40.07
C ASN A 25 25.41 -28.27 38.71
N GLU A 26 25.80 -29.53 38.68
CA GLU A 26 25.78 -30.41 37.54
C GLU A 26 24.33 -30.84 37.38
N VAL A 27 23.56 -29.97 36.72
CA VAL A 27 22.41 -30.44 35.97
C VAL A 27 22.95 -31.58 35.09
N ASP A 28 22.44 -32.78 35.36
CA ASP A 28 22.75 -34.08 34.78
C ASP A 28 22.63 -34.07 33.25
N ASP A 29 23.60 -33.44 32.57
CA ASP A 29 23.68 -33.33 31.12
C ASP A 29 24.85 -34.15 30.56
N GLY A 30 25.59 -34.87 31.43
CA GLY A 30 26.66 -35.78 31.04
C GLY A 30 27.87 -35.12 30.36
N LEU A 31 27.97 -33.79 30.38
CA LEU A 31 28.99 -33.02 29.64
C LEU A 31 30.16 -32.62 30.54
N THR A 32 31.38 -32.83 30.04
CA THR A 32 32.58 -32.34 30.71
C THR A 32 32.63 -30.81 30.74
N LYS A 33 33.35 -30.19 31.71
CA LYS A 33 33.50 -28.71 31.81
C LYS A 33 33.95 -28.04 30.50
N ARG A 34 34.70 -28.76 29.66
CA ARG A 34 35.17 -28.31 28.35
C ARG A 34 34.08 -28.42 27.27
N GLU A 35 33.22 -29.43 27.32
CA GLU A 35 32.08 -29.56 26.42
C GLU A 35 30.98 -28.57 26.76
N ARG A 36 30.75 -28.31 28.05
CA ARG A 36 29.79 -27.29 28.52
C ARG A 36 30.12 -25.89 27.97
N SER A 37 31.40 -25.50 27.93
CA SER A 37 31.79 -24.20 27.35
C SER A 37 31.61 -24.15 25.83
N ILE A 38 31.81 -25.27 25.14
CA ILE A 38 31.56 -25.40 23.70
C ILE A 38 30.06 -25.32 23.41
N GLU A 39 29.22 -25.98 24.22
CA GLU A 39 27.77 -25.96 24.07
C GLU A 39 27.19 -24.56 24.30
N VAL A 40 27.60 -23.89 25.38
CA VAL A 40 27.21 -22.50 25.65
C VAL A 40 27.61 -21.59 24.47
N SER A 41 28.80 -21.78 23.89
CA SER A 41 29.21 -21.01 22.71
C SER A 41 28.36 -21.29 21.47
N ARG A 42 27.95 -22.55 21.23
CA ARG A 42 27.09 -22.95 20.10
C ARG A 42 25.65 -22.47 20.25
N VAL A 43 25.10 -22.53 21.46
CA VAL A 43 23.77 -22.00 21.77
C VAL A 43 23.77 -20.49 21.52
N HIS A 44 24.80 -19.78 21.99
CA HIS A 44 24.91 -18.35 21.79
C HIS A 44 25.10 -17.96 20.31
N GLU A 45 25.82 -18.76 19.52
CA GLU A 45 25.89 -18.58 18.05
C GLU A 45 24.53 -18.81 17.37
N ARG A 46 23.76 -19.81 17.81
CA ARG A 46 22.41 -20.07 17.27
C ARG A 46 21.45 -18.94 17.60
N GLU A 47 21.52 -18.41 18.82
CA GLU A 47 20.74 -17.25 19.23
C GLU A 47 21.10 -16.01 18.41
N LYS A 48 22.40 -15.73 18.22
CA LYS A 48 22.85 -14.62 17.35
C LYS A 48 22.35 -14.78 15.91
N LYS A 49 22.45 -15.98 15.33
CA LYS A 49 21.92 -16.26 13.98
C LYS A 49 20.39 -16.10 13.92
N ALA A 50 19.67 -16.54 14.96
CA ALA A 50 18.22 -16.39 15.05
C ALA A 50 17.81 -14.92 15.22
N GLU A 51 18.56 -14.13 15.99
CA GLU A 51 18.35 -12.69 16.12
C GLU A 51 18.66 -11.94 14.83
N GLU A 52 19.73 -12.30 14.12
CA GLU A 52 20.06 -11.75 12.81
C GLU A 52 18.98 -12.08 11.78
N LEU A 53 18.50 -13.32 11.75
CA LEU A 53 17.36 -13.72 10.92
C LEU A 53 16.10 -12.93 11.28
N ARG A 54 15.80 -12.75 12.57
CA ARG A 54 14.68 -11.89 13.02
C ARG A 54 14.86 -10.44 12.58
N LYS A 55 16.07 -9.88 12.69
CA LYS A 55 16.39 -8.52 12.22
C LYS A 55 16.24 -8.41 10.69
N GLN A 56 16.69 -9.40 9.93
CA GLN A 56 16.53 -9.45 8.47
C GLN A 56 15.05 -9.58 8.06
N LEU A 57 14.28 -10.43 8.75
CA LEU A 57 12.84 -10.57 8.53
C LEU A 57 12.07 -9.29 8.90
N ARG A 58 12.47 -8.61 9.97
CA ARG A 58 11.88 -7.31 10.36
C ARG A 58 12.20 -6.22 9.34
N LYS A 59 13.44 -6.17 8.83
CA LYS A 59 13.83 -5.29 7.71
C LYS A 59 13.03 -5.58 6.44
N ARG A 60 12.82 -6.85 6.07
CA ARG A 60 11.98 -7.22 4.90
C ARG A 60 10.50 -6.88 5.09
N LYS A 61 9.94 -7.10 6.28
CA LYS A 61 8.55 -6.71 6.59
C LYS A 61 8.34 -5.19 6.58
N LEU A 62 9.33 -4.41 7.03
CA LEU A 62 9.29 -2.96 6.94
C LEU A 62 9.32 -2.48 5.47
N GLY A 63 10.10 -3.12 4.60
CA GLY A 63 10.12 -2.80 3.16
C GLY A 63 8.77 -3.02 2.45
N LEU A 64 7.95 -3.96 2.92
CA LEU A 64 6.58 -4.19 2.42
C LEU A 64 5.58 -3.11 2.89
N LEU A 65 5.96 -2.33 3.89
CA LEU A 65 5.11 -1.27 4.46
C LEU A 65 5.44 0.12 3.93
N ASN A 66 6.49 0.28 3.13
CA ASN A 66 7.01 1.60 2.73
C ASN A 66 6.14 2.29 1.65
N TYR A 67 5.51 1.55 0.72
CA TYR A 67 4.84 2.15 -0.45
C TYR A 67 3.33 2.34 -0.30
N ARG A 68 2.86 2.65 0.91
CA ARG A 68 1.42 2.74 1.22
C ARG A 68 0.76 3.96 0.60
N TRP A 69 1.47 5.09 0.52
CA TRP A 69 0.86 6.33 0.07
C TRP A 69 0.69 6.33 -1.44
N SER A 70 1.72 5.93 -2.20
CA SER A 70 1.61 5.81 -3.65
C SER A 70 0.49 4.83 -4.06
N ALA A 71 0.41 3.65 -3.43
CA ALA A 71 -0.68 2.70 -3.67
C ALA A 71 -2.05 3.25 -3.26
N GLY A 72 -2.16 3.91 -2.10
CA GLY A 72 -3.41 4.49 -1.61
C GLY A 72 -3.95 5.60 -2.51
N ILE A 73 -3.08 6.50 -2.97
CA ILE A 73 -3.44 7.59 -3.90
C ILE A 73 -3.99 7.03 -5.21
N LEU A 74 -3.37 5.98 -5.75
CA LEU A 74 -3.83 5.35 -7.00
C LEU A 74 -5.18 4.65 -6.83
N ILE A 75 -5.40 3.93 -5.73
CA ILE A 75 -6.68 3.24 -5.49
C ILE A 75 -7.80 4.25 -5.30
N ILE A 76 -7.59 5.28 -4.46
CA ILE A 76 -8.60 6.33 -4.22
C ILE A 76 -8.87 7.11 -5.50
N GLY A 77 -7.82 7.54 -6.21
CA GLY A 77 -7.96 8.22 -7.49
C GLY A 77 -8.71 7.37 -8.53
N GLY A 78 -8.48 6.06 -8.54
CA GLY A 78 -9.15 5.14 -9.44
C GLY A 78 -10.64 5.01 -9.15
N ILE A 79 -11.04 4.95 -7.87
CA ILE A 79 -12.45 4.94 -7.47
C ILE A 79 -13.13 6.25 -7.90
N ILE A 80 -12.50 7.40 -7.65
CA ILE A 80 -13.05 8.71 -8.03
C ILE A 80 -13.19 8.80 -9.56
N ALA A 81 -12.19 8.33 -10.32
CA ALA A 81 -12.25 8.29 -11.78
C ALA A 81 -13.44 7.47 -12.31
N ILE A 82 -13.72 6.32 -11.69
CA ILE A 82 -14.89 5.49 -12.04
C ILE A 82 -16.19 6.25 -11.76
N ILE A 83 -16.31 6.84 -10.56
CA ILE A 83 -17.50 7.62 -10.16
C ILE A 83 -17.75 8.77 -11.15
N THR A 84 -16.69 9.40 -11.65
CA THR A 84 -16.78 10.54 -12.58
C THR A 84 -17.48 10.18 -13.91
N ASN A 85 -17.55 8.90 -14.29
CA ASN A 85 -18.33 8.49 -15.47
C ASN A 85 -19.84 8.71 -15.32
N PHE A 86 -20.33 8.69 -14.09
CA PHE A 86 -21.75 8.81 -13.75
C PHE A 86 -22.12 10.23 -13.34
N THR A 87 -21.14 11.09 -13.11
CA THR A 87 -21.39 12.50 -12.76
C THR A 87 -21.73 13.31 -13.99
N GLN A 88 -22.50 14.38 -13.78
CA GLN A 88 -22.79 15.34 -14.82
C GLN A 88 -21.51 16.05 -15.27
N VAL A 89 -21.26 16.05 -16.57
CA VAL A 89 -20.07 16.53 -17.27
C VAL A 89 -20.33 17.86 -17.97
N MET A 90 -21.53 18.00 -18.54
CA MET A 90 -21.98 19.25 -19.18
C MET A 90 -23.33 19.66 -18.58
N THR A 91 -23.48 20.97 -18.38
CA THR A 91 -24.77 21.61 -18.09
C THR A 91 -25.25 22.32 -19.34
N MET A 92 -26.51 22.07 -19.69
CA MET A 92 -27.16 22.59 -20.88
C MET A 92 -28.50 23.22 -20.45
N THR A 93 -28.80 24.41 -20.96
CA THR A 93 -30.11 25.07 -20.80
C THR A 93 -31.18 24.45 -21.71
N GLU A 94 -32.47 24.68 -21.42
CA GLU A 94 -33.59 24.14 -22.21
C GLU A 94 -33.60 24.59 -23.69
N ALA A 95 -32.90 25.67 -24.02
CA ALA A 95 -32.76 26.14 -25.39
C ALA A 95 -31.68 25.38 -26.21
N VAL A 96 -30.89 24.52 -25.57
CA VAL A 96 -29.92 23.64 -26.26
C VAL A 96 -30.64 22.40 -26.79
N PRO A 97 -30.55 22.10 -28.10
CA PRO A 97 -31.10 20.88 -28.66
C PRO A 97 -30.51 19.64 -27.97
N SER A 98 -31.33 18.63 -27.68
CA SER A 98 -30.91 17.41 -26.98
C SER A 98 -29.87 16.56 -27.74
N GLU A 99 -29.66 16.89 -29.02
CA GLU A 99 -28.63 16.33 -29.90
C GLU A 99 -27.25 16.96 -29.67
N VAL A 100 -27.19 18.18 -29.12
CA VAL A 100 -25.98 18.95 -28.89
C VAL A 100 -25.53 18.79 -27.44
N GLY A 101 -24.75 17.73 -27.18
CA GLY A 101 -24.13 17.47 -25.88
C GLY A 101 -24.61 16.20 -25.19
N PHE A 102 -24.17 16.02 -23.94
CA PHE A 102 -24.48 14.85 -23.11
C PHE A 102 -24.34 15.21 -21.64
N ASN A 103 -25.13 14.57 -20.77
CA ASN A 103 -25.00 14.82 -19.33
C ASN A 103 -23.81 14.04 -18.78
N ASN A 104 -23.68 12.76 -19.12
CA ASN A 104 -22.71 11.86 -18.50
C ASN A 104 -21.85 11.14 -19.54
N PHE A 105 -20.68 10.65 -19.15
CA PHE A 105 -19.79 9.89 -20.05
C PHE A 105 -20.44 8.61 -20.60
N ILE A 106 -21.23 7.92 -19.77
CA ILE A 106 -21.94 6.70 -20.20
C ILE A 106 -23.01 7.02 -21.25
N GLU A 107 -23.71 8.14 -21.08
CA GLU A 107 -24.69 8.62 -22.05
C GLU A 107 -24.01 9.01 -23.37
N ALA A 108 -22.86 9.69 -23.29
CA ALA A 108 -22.07 10.02 -24.47
C ALA A 108 -21.63 8.77 -25.22
N PHE A 109 -21.16 7.75 -24.50
CA PHE A 109 -20.77 6.47 -25.06
C PHE A 109 -21.94 5.73 -25.73
N SER A 110 -23.11 5.68 -25.10
CA SER A 110 -24.26 4.98 -25.66
C SER A 110 -24.81 5.66 -26.92
N ARG A 111 -24.71 6.99 -27.01
CA ARG A 111 -25.17 7.77 -28.17
C ARG A 111 -24.20 7.70 -29.36
N THR A 112 -22.90 7.81 -29.11
CA THR A 112 -21.88 7.98 -30.17
C THR A 112 -21.02 6.74 -30.43
N GLY A 113 -20.95 5.80 -29.49
CA GLY A 113 -20.02 4.66 -29.51
C GLY A 113 -18.54 5.04 -29.34
N GLY A 114 -18.22 6.30 -29.03
CA GLY A 114 -16.85 6.78 -28.93
C GLY A 114 -16.07 6.19 -27.75
N ALA A 115 -14.96 5.49 -27.99
CA ALA A 115 -14.17 4.86 -26.94
C ALA A 115 -13.60 5.86 -25.90
N VAL A 116 -13.39 7.12 -26.30
CA VAL A 116 -12.89 8.19 -25.42
C VAL A 116 -13.78 8.38 -24.19
N TYR A 117 -15.08 8.16 -24.32
CA TYR A 117 -16.01 8.31 -23.21
C TYR A 117 -15.89 7.21 -22.15
N LEU A 118 -15.22 6.09 -22.45
CA LEU A 118 -14.92 5.03 -21.46
C LEU A 118 -13.57 5.26 -20.76
N PHE A 119 -12.77 6.23 -21.20
CA PHE A 119 -11.44 6.47 -20.65
C PHE A 119 -11.43 6.69 -19.15
N PRO A 120 -12.38 7.38 -18.50
CA PRO A 120 -12.35 7.52 -17.05
C PRO A 120 -12.58 6.19 -16.33
N ALA A 121 -13.45 5.32 -16.84
CA ALA A 121 -13.70 3.99 -16.28
C ALA A 121 -12.46 3.08 -16.45
N VAL A 122 -11.91 3.04 -17.66
CA VAL A 122 -10.72 2.24 -17.98
C VAL A 122 -9.52 2.73 -17.18
N ALA A 123 -9.31 4.05 -17.11
CA ALA A 123 -8.25 4.66 -16.31
C ALA A 123 -8.41 4.28 -14.83
N GLY A 124 -9.62 4.39 -14.27
CA GLY A 124 -9.85 4.07 -12.87
C GLY A 124 -9.59 2.61 -12.52
N ILE A 125 -10.02 1.66 -13.36
CA ILE A 125 -9.70 0.23 -13.20
C ILE A 125 -8.19 0.00 -13.26
N THR A 126 -7.53 0.62 -14.24
CA THR A 126 -6.08 0.48 -14.43
C THR A 126 -5.31 1.06 -13.24
N MET A 127 -5.75 2.19 -12.68
CA MET A 127 -5.16 2.78 -11.47
C MET A 127 -5.27 1.86 -10.26
N ILE A 128 -6.41 1.19 -10.06
CA ILE A 128 -6.59 0.24 -8.95
C ILE A 128 -5.65 -0.96 -9.11
N ILE A 129 -5.55 -1.50 -10.33
CA ILE A 129 -4.65 -2.62 -10.64
C ILE A 129 -3.19 -2.20 -10.39
N ILE A 130 -2.78 -1.03 -10.90
CA ILE A 130 -1.42 -0.51 -10.67
C ILE A 130 -1.18 -0.25 -9.19
N GLY A 131 -2.17 0.29 -8.46
CA GLY A 131 -2.07 0.53 -7.02
C GLY A 131 -1.82 -0.75 -6.23
N TYR A 132 -2.49 -1.85 -6.60
CA TYR A 132 -2.23 -3.17 -6.02
C TYR A 132 -0.79 -3.65 -6.28
N PHE A 133 -0.30 -3.52 -7.51
CA PHE A 133 1.08 -3.92 -7.84
C PHE A 133 2.13 -3.00 -7.23
N ALA A 134 1.88 -1.68 -7.19
CA ALA A 134 2.75 -0.67 -6.60
C ALA A 134 3.00 -0.91 -5.11
N TYR A 135 2.01 -1.47 -4.40
CA TYR A 135 2.16 -1.88 -3.00
C TYR A 135 3.28 -2.91 -2.79
N THR A 136 3.46 -3.83 -3.73
CA THR A 136 4.47 -4.90 -3.63
C THR A 136 5.77 -4.57 -4.35
N THR A 137 5.71 -3.81 -5.44
CA THR A 137 6.87 -3.45 -6.26
C THR A 137 6.72 -2.02 -6.78
N PRO A 138 7.56 -1.07 -6.30
CA PRO A 138 7.42 0.36 -6.57
C PRO A 138 7.70 0.74 -8.04
N ARG A 139 8.35 -0.14 -8.81
CA ARG A 139 8.61 0.10 -10.24
C ARG A 139 7.31 0.22 -11.05
N TYR A 140 6.25 -0.46 -10.64
CA TYR A 140 4.98 -0.43 -11.36
C TYR A 140 4.25 0.91 -11.26
N THR A 141 4.59 1.76 -10.29
CA THR A 141 4.00 3.10 -10.16
C THR A 141 4.23 3.96 -11.40
N TRP A 142 5.31 3.76 -12.15
CA TRP A 142 5.55 4.46 -13.43
C TRP A 142 4.46 4.22 -14.47
N PHE A 143 3.77 3.08 -14.42
CA PHE A 143 2.66 2.80 -15.33
C PHE A 143 1.44 3.70 -15.07
N SER A 144 1.40 4.46 -13.97
CA SER A 144 0.31 5.42 -13.70
C SER A 144 0.26 6.59 -14.70
N ILE A 145 1.30 6.78 -15.53
CA ILE A 145 1.28 7.72 -16.65
C ILE A 145 0.16 7.37 -17.65
N PHE A 146 -0.11 6.08 -17.88
CA PHE A 146 -1.16 5.64 -18.79
C PHE A 146 -2.56 6.10 -18.36
N PRO A 147 -3.05 5.77 -17.15
CA PRO A 147 -4.34 6.29 -16.71
C PRO A 147 -4.35 7.82 -16.58
N ALA A 148 -3.23 8.47 -16.25
CA ALA A 148 -3.14 9.94 -16.24
C ALA A 148 -3.43 10.53 -17.63
N MET A 149 -2.83 9.99 -18.68
CA MET A 149 -3.06 10.44 -20.05
C MET A 149 -4.50 10.21 -20.49
N LEU A 150 -5.08 9.05 -20.16
CA LEU A 150 -6.48 8.75 -20.51
C LEU A 150 -7.47 9.74 -19.85
N LEU A 151 -7.24 10.07 -18.57
CA LEU A 151 -8.07 11.04 -17.85
C LEU A 151 -7.91 12.45 -18.41
N ALA A 152 -6.68 12.88 -18.67
CA ALA A 152 -6.41 14.19 -19.27
C ALA A 152 -7.03 14.31 -20.66
N TRP A 153 -6.93 13.25 -21.48
CA TRP A 153 -7.56 13.20 -22.80
C TRP A 153 -9.09 13.31 -22.70
N SER A 154 -9.70 12.53 -21.81
CA SER A 154 -11.15 12.56 -21.59
C SER A 154 -11.64 13.94 -21.16
N GLY A 155 -10.96 14.56 -20.17
CA GLY A 155 -11.27 15.91 -19.72
C GLY A 155 -11.08 16.96 -20.82
N ALA A 156 -9.97 16.90 -21.56
CA ALA A 156 -9.70 17.79 -22.68
C ALA A 156 -10.75 17.67 -23.79
N THR A 157 -11.23 16.45 -24.06
CA THR A 157 -12.26 16.21 -25.08
C THR A 157 -13.56 16.92 -24.74
N VAL A 158 -13.97 16.95 -23.47
CA VAL A 158 -15.16 17.69 -23.05
C VAL A 158 -15.00 19.18 -23.32
N TYR A 159 -13.88 19.78 -22.89
CA TYR A 159 -13.62 21.19 -23.15
C TYR A 159 -13.55 21.50 -24.65
N PHE A 160 -12.89 20.65 -25.43
CA PHE A 160 -12.82 20.76 -26.88
C PHE A 160 -14.22 20.74 -27.51
N LEU A 161 -15.09 19.81 -27.11
CA LEU A 161 -16.45 19.72 -27.64
C LEU A 161 -17.28 20.96 -27.32
N ILE A 162 -17.15 21.51 -26.12
CA ILE A 162 -17.86 22.75 -25.73
C ILE A 162 -17.34 23.93 -26.56
N THR A 163 -16.03 24.10 -26.66
CA THR A 163 -15.42 25.18 -27.46
C THR A 163 -15.81 25.05 -28.92
N PHE A 164 -15.82 23.83 -29.47
CA PHE A 164 -16.22 23.55 -30.84
C PHE A 164 -17.71 23.85 -31.09
N ALA A 165 -18.59 23.45 -30.16
CA ALA A 165 -20.02 23.75 -30.26
C ALA A 165 -20.29 25.26 -30.29
N VAL A 166 -19.65 26.01 -29.36
CA VAL A 166 -19.79 27.47 -29.27
C VAL A 166 -19.17 28.19 -30.47
N THR A 167 -18.11 27.67 -31.08
CA THR A 167 -17.50 28.30 -32.26
C THR A 167 -18.27 28.07 -33.56
N ILE A 168 -19.06 27.00 -33.65
CA ILE A 168 -19.90 26.73 -34.84
C ILE A 168 -21.27 27.40 -34.71
N GLN A 169 -21.83 27.43 -33.50
CA GLN A 169 -23.11 28.06 -33.20
C GLN A 169 -22.91 29.03 -32.04
N GLU A 170 -22.61 30.28 -32.38
CA GLU A 170 -22.37 31.34 -31.39
C GLU A 170 -23.60 31.61 -30.49
N GLU A 171 -24.80 31.23 -30.93
CA GLU A 171 -26.03 31.32 -30.13
C GLU A 171 -25.99 30.42 -28.88
N LEU A 172 -25.17 29.37 -28.88
CA LEU A 172 -24.96 28.50 -27.71
C LEU A 172 -23.95 29.08 -26.70
N THR A 173 -23.38 30.26 -26.99
CA THR A 173 -22.46 30.95 -26.07
C THR A 173 -23.20 31.28 -24.79
N GLY A 174 -22.78 30.63 -23.70
CA GLY A 174 -23.36 30.86 -22.39
C GLY A 174 -24.58 29.98 -22.07
N GLU A 175 -24.85 28.99 -22.92
CA GLU A 175 -25.91 27.99 -22.73
C GLU A 175 -25.34 26.59 -22.42
N ILE A 176 -24.11 26.33 -22.88
CA ILE A 176 -23.39 25.08 -22.64
C ILE A 176 -22.14 25.37 -21.81
N TYR A 177 -22.03 24.68 -20.66
CA TYR A 177 -20.86 24.80 -19.79
C TYR A 177 -20.36 23.44 -19.32
N ALA A 178 -19.05 23.36 -19.10
CA ALA A 178 -18.42 22.25 -18.40
C ALA A 178 -18.74 22.34 -16.90
N THR A 179 -19.09 21.22 -16.29
CA THR A 179 -19.18 21.12 -14.83
C THR A 179 -17.80 20.96 -14.20
N PHE A 180 -17.75 20.62 -12.91
CA PHE A 180 -16.51 20.30 -12.22
C PHE A 180 -15.91 18.94 -12.63
N ALA A 181 -16.67 18.02 -13.25
CA ALA A 181 -16.19 16.68 -13.59
C ALA A 181 -15.00 16.68 -14.59
N PRO A 182 -15.02 17.48 -15.68
CA PRO A 182 -13.87 17.70 -16.56
C PRO A 182 -12.60 18.13 -15.82
N LEU A 183 -12.74 19.10 -14.92
CA LEU A 183 -11.63 19.60 -14.10
C LEU A 183 -11.12 18.54 -13.13
N LEU A 184 -12.02 17.77 -12.51
CA LEU A 184 -11.68 16.68 -11.61
C LEU A 184 -10.80 15.62 -12.29
N MET A 185 -11.04 15.31 -13.57
CA MET A 185 -10.18 14.36 -14.31
C MET A 185 -8.74 14.87 -14.45
N PHE A 186 -8.53 16.18 -14.65
CA PHE A 186 -7.18 16.76 -14.63
C PHE A 186 -6.56 16.67 -13.24
N ILE A 187 -7.34 16.91 -12.18
CA ILE A 187 -6.86 16.76 -10.79
C ILE A 187 -6.44 15.31 -10.51
N ILE A 188 -7.22 14.32 -10.93
CA ILE A 188 -6.87 12.90 -10.75
C ILE A 188 -5.67 12.52 -11.64
N ALA A 189 -5.55 13.08 -12.84
CA ALA A 189 -4.35 12.92 -13.66
C ALA A 189 -3.11 13.47 -12.95
N MET A 190 -3.21 14.59 -12.24
CA MET A 190 -2.12 15.08 -11.38
C MET A 190 -1.86 14.14 -10.20
N PHE A 191 -2.88 13.55 -9.57
CA PHE A 191 -2.68 12.57 -8.49
C PHE A 191 -1.89 11.35 -8.94
N ASN A 192 -2.05 10.92 -10.20
CA ASN A 192 -1.21 9.87 -10.77
C ASN A 192 0.27 10.28 -10.84
N ILE A 193 0.57 11.54 -11.18
CA ILE A 193 1.94 12.07 -11.19
C ILE A 193 2.46 12.19 -9.75
N ILE A 194 1.65 12.69 -8.82
CA ILE A 194 2.00 12.78 -7.40
C ILE A 194 2.28 11.39 -6.82
N ALA A 195 1.55 10.35 -7.24
CA ALA A 195 1.84 8.97 -6.82
C ALA A 195 3.22 8.50 -7.29
N ILE A 196 3.66 8.89 -8.50
CA ILE A 196 5.02 8.61 -9.01
C ILE A 196 6.05 9.34 -8.16
N VAL A 197 5.81 10.62 -7.86
CA VAL A 197 6.72 11.46 -7.08
C VAL A 197 6.81 10.96 -5.63
N ALA A 198 5.69 10.62 -5.00
CA ALA A 198 5.64 10.08 -3.64
C ALA A 198 6.51 8.83 -3.49
N ARG A 199 6.57 7.98 -4.53
CA ARG A 199 7.48 6.84 -4.57
C ARG A 199 8.97 7.23 -4.57
N GLU A 200 9.35 8.39 -5.08
CA GLU A 200 10.76 8.84 -5.07
C GLU A 200 11.20 9.37 -3.70
N TYR A 201 10.24 9.74 -2.85
CA TYR A 201 10.48 10.23 -1.50
C TYR A 201 10.25 9.18 -0.40
N GLU A 202 9.72 7.99 -0.73
CA GLU A 202 9.48 6.81 0.14
C GLU A 202 10.61 5.75 0.04
#